data_AF-A0A1Y6CGJ8-F1
#
_entry.id   AF-A0A1Y6CGJ8-F1
#
_cell.length_a   1.000
_cell.length_b   1.000
_cell.length_c   1.000
_cell.angle_alpha   90.00
_cell.angle_beta   90.00
_cell.angle_gamma   90.00
#
_symmetry.space_group_name_H-M   'P 1'
#
loop_
_entity.id
_entity.type
_entity.pdbx_description
1 polymer ?
#
loop_
_entity_poly.entity_id
_entity_poly.type
_entity_poly.pdbx_seq_one_letter_code
_entity_poly.pdbx_strand_id
1 'polypeptide(L)'
;MTCFVDSQYQPLLDFGGPSSSLSPGFHREACSVIWDHNTNMIGILPVSEPKLGDGSSRLEKVASLPPSFPEWLGDRSFQQVHGTRFAYVGGAMARGIASADLVIKLAKIGMMGFFGAAGLSLSVVEQEITKIKDSLEPQGLPFGANLIHTPEHPQLETQVVELYLKHGVKKVSASAFMKMTPSIVYYALKGLRKNGDQVERGNRVFAKVSRTEVARQFLSPAPQAIIDDLKRQGLITEEEAALGRMVPVAEDIIVESDSGGHTDNRPLGSLFPAIQKVRDHLIEQHQYQDRIRLGAAGGLGTPNAIAAAYSLGAAFVVIGSVHQSTVEAGISDYAKQMLGKAQIADITMTPSADMFQMGVKVQVLKRGTMMAPRGAQLYKLYRDYDSIEDIPSATRKQLEATVFRMDLDDVWRQTEGYFEEIDPRQLAKAETDPKYKMALIFRWYLGKSSQWPIQGQADRQVDYQIWCGPAMGAFNDWVAGSFLEAIENRSVDQVALNLMEGAAAVFRSQQLRSFGYDIANRAFLPTPQVLGI
;
A
#
# COMPACT_ATOMS: atom_id res chain seq x y z
N MET A 1 -32.26 43.33 17.11
CA MET A 1 -31.54 44.62 17.24
C MET A 1 -30.53 44.65 16.09
N THR A 2 -30.81 45.43 15.07
CA THR A 2 -30.06 45.51 13.81
C THR A 2 -28.76 46.27 14.04
N CYS A 3 -27.65 45.55 14.19
CA CYS A 3 -26.32 46.14 14.35
C CYS A 3 -25.70 46.43 12.99
N PHE A 4 -25.35 47.70 12.77
CA PHE A 4 -24.51 48.14 11.68
C PHE A 4 -23.10 47.57 11.89
N VAL A 5 -22.76 46.54 11.12
CA VAL A 5 -21.37 46.15 10.90
C VAL A 5 -20.75 47.21 9.99
N ASP A 6 -19.50 47.58 10.23
CA ASP A 6 -18.78 48.45 9.31
C ASP A 6 -18.84 47.83 7.90
N SER A 7 -19.45 48.54 6.95
CA SER A 7 -19.90 47.96 5.67
C SER A 7 -18.76 47.44 4.79
N GLN A 8 -17.51 47.74 5.17
CA GLN A 8 -16.31 47.30 4.48
C GLN A 8 -15.95 45.82 4.73
N TYR A 9 -16.42 45.21 5.84
CA TYR A 9 -15.99 43.84 6.21
C TYR A 9 -17.09 42.77 6.14
N GLN A 10 -18.38 43.14 6.10
CA GLN A 10 -19.49 42.17 6.01
C GLN A 10 -19.44 41.17 4.84
N PRO A 11 -19.00 41.56 3.62
CA PRO A 11 -19.01 40.63 2.50
C PRO A 11 -17.95 39.52 2.61
N LEU A 12 -17.01 39.64 3.55
CA LEU A 12 -15.77 38.86 3.59
C LEU A 12 -15.66 37.93 4.81
N LEU A 13 -16.48 38.16 5.84
CA LEU A 13 -16.47 37.40 7.09
C LEU A 13 -17.32 36.13 6.98
N ASP A 14 -16.68 34.97 6.95
CA ASP A 14 -17.36 33.67 7.13
C ASP A 14 -17.24 33.27 8.61
N PHE A 15 -18.38 33.16 9.30
CA PHE A 15 -18.46 32.71 10.69
C PHE A 15 -18.79 31.21 10.81
N GLY A 16 -18.79 30.50 9.68
CA GLY A 16 -19.13 29.09 9.66
C GLY A 16 -20.64 28.86 9.77
N GLY A 17 -20.99 27.74 10.39
CA GLY A 17 -22.37 27.27 10.53
C GLY A 17 -22.71 26.14 9.55
N PRO A 18 -23.87 25.48 9.74
CA PRO A 18 -24.25 24.29 8.97
C PRO A 18 -24.39 24.54 7.46
N SER A 19 -24.62 25.79 7.05
CA SER A 19 -24.70 26.22 5.66
C SER A 19 -23.40 26.81 5.09
N SER A 20 -22.33 26.96 5.89
CA SER A 20 -21.03 27.49 5.40
C SER A 20 -20.45 26.57 4.33
N SER A 21 -20.13 27.13 3.16
CA SER A 21 -19.47 26.43 2.06
C SER A 21 -18.09 27.04 1.87
N LEU A 22 -17.08 26.39 2.44
CA LEU A 22 -15.70 26.65 2.04
C LEU A 22 -15.59 26.33 0.55
N SER A 23 -14.99 27.24 -0.21
CA SER A 23 -14.82 27.08 -1.65
C SER A 23 -13.98 25.83 -1.96
N PRO A 24 -14.21 25.15 -3.10
CA PRO A 24 -13.23 24.22 -3.65
C PRO A 24 -11.82 24.82 -3.63
N GLY A 25 -10.86 24.10 -3.07
CA GLY A 25 -9.48 24.57 -3.01
C GLY A 25 -9.16 25.56 -1.88
N PHE A 26 -10.08 25.85 -0.95
CA PHE A 26 -9.84 26.75 0.19
C PHE A 26 -8.58 26.41 1.00
N HIS A 27 -8.17 25.13 1.03
CA HIS A 27 -6.95 24.70 1.69
C HIS A 27 -5.69 25.30 1.07
N ARG A 28 -5.73 25.69 -0.21
CA ARG A 28 -4.62 26.31 -0.95
C ARG A 28 -4.50 27.81 -0.69
N GLU A 29 -5.42 28.41 0.04
CA GLU A 29 -5.39 29.82 0.40
C GLU A 29 -4.91 30.02 1.84
N ALA A 30 -4.28 31.16 2.08
CA ALA A 30 -3.95 31.59 3.42
C ALA A 30 -5.19 32.26 4.04
N CYS A 31 -5.49 31.96 5.29
CA CYS A 31 -6.57 32.62 6.02
C CYS A 31 -6.12 33.12 7.40
N SER A 32 -6.73 34.21 7.85
CA SER A 32 -6.67 34.66 9.23
C SER A 32 -7.90 34.14 9.97
N VAL A 33 -7.70 33.54 11.13
CA VAL A 33 -8.78 33.19 12.06
C VAL A 33 -8.99 34.38 12.97
N ILE A 34 -10.24 34.80 13.11
CA ILE A 34 -10.63 36.01 13.83
C ILE A 34 -11.65 35.71 14.91
N TRP A 35 -11.62 36.49 15.98
CA TRP A 35 -12.64 36.55 17.01
C TRP A 35 -13.42 37.85 16.86
N ASP A 36 -14.75 37.77 16.74
CA ASP A 36 -15.62 38.95 16.73
C ASP A 36 -16.19 39.19 18.12
N HIS A 37 -15.70 40.24 18.80
CA HIS A 37 -16.14 40.59 20.17
C HIS A 37 -17.63 40.95 20.26
N ASN A 38 -18.29 41.30 19.15
CA ASN A 38 -19.72 41.60 19.17
C ASN A 38 -20.60 40.35 19.15
N THR A 39 -20.15 39.30 18.47
CA THR A 39 -20.92 38.06 18.29
C THR A 39 -20.40 36.91 19.16
N ASN A 40 -19.21 37.06 19.74
CA ASN A 40 -18.47 36.00 20.43
C ASN A 40 -18.28 34.74 19.56
N MET A 41 -18.05 34.95 18.26
CA MET A 41 -17.86 33.87 17.29
C MET A 41 -16.46 33.93 16.68
N ILE A 42 -15.98 32.75 16.29
CA ILE A 42 -14.79 32.59 15.46
C ILE A 42 -15.20 32.66 13.99
N GLY A 43 -14.53 33.51 13.22
CA GLY A 43 -14.66 33.58 11.76
C GLY A 43 -13.33 33.42 11.05
N ILE A 44 -13.38 33.45 9.72
CA ILE A 44 -12.19 33.46 8.85
C ILE A 44 -12.22 34.64 7.87
N LEU A 45 -11.03 35.15 7.54
CA LEU A 45 -10.79 36.14 6.50
C LEU A 45 -9.66 35.68 5.57
N PRO A 46 -9.78 35.83 4.24
CA PRO A 46 -8.65 35.67 3.32
C PRO A 46 -7.51 36.64 3.67
N VAL A 47 -6.25 36.22 3.57
CA VAL A 47 -5.09 37.06 3.96
C VAL A 47 -4.85 38.24 3.02
N SER A 48 -5.48 38.29 1.85
CA SER A 48 -5.25 39.34 0.84
C SER A 48 -5.64 40.76 1.27
N GLU A 49 -6.44 40.97 2.33
CA GLU A 49 -6.91 42.32 2.75
C GLU A 49 -7.29 42.39 4.25
N PRO A 50 -7.53 43.60 4.80
CA PRO A 50 -6.60 44.61 5.31
C PRO A 50 -6.08 44.31 6.73
N LYS A 51 -5.05 45.04 7.17
CA LYS A 51 -4.50 45.01 8.54
C LYS A 51 -5.60 45.23 9.58
N LEU A 52 -5.97 44.18 10.31
CA LEU A 52 -6.75 44.29 11.53
C LEU A 52 -5.94 45.14 12.54
N GLY A 53 -6.54 46.21 13.05
CA GLY A 53 -5.90 47.11 14.00
C GLY A 53 -5.55 46.41 15.30
N ASP A 54 -4.41 46.77 15.88
CA ASP A 54 -3.85 46.27 17.13
C ASP A 54 -4.71 46.70 18.34
N GLY A 55 -5.64 45.83 18.72
CA GLY A 55 -6.15 45.77 20.11
C GLY A 55 -7.32 46.69 20.49
N SER A 56 -7.91 47.44 19.56
CA SER A 56 -9.16 48.21 19.80
C SER A 56 -10.27 48.00 18.77
N SER A 57 -10.06 47.10 17.81
CA SER A 57 -11.03 46.82 16.74
C SER A 57 -11.95 45.65 17.12
N ARG A 58 -13.21 45.70 16.67
CA ARG A 58 -14.23 44.66 16.86
C ARG A 58 -13.74 43.23 16.56
N LEU A 59 -12.82 43.12 15.61
CA LEU A 59 -12.28 41.88 15.09
C LEU A 59 -10.85 41.69 15.57
N GLU A 60 -10.63 40.73 16.45
CA GLU A 60 -9.31 40.35 16.94
C GLU A 60 -8.76 39.20 16.08
N LYS A 61 -7.49 39.28 15.66
CA LYS A 61 -6.83 38.18 14.96
C LYS A 61 -6.33 37.15 15.97
N VAL A 62 -6.86 35.93 15.91
CA VAL A 62 -6.50 34.82 16.79
C VAL A 62 -5.36 33.99 16.21
N ALA A 63 -5.36 33.76 14.89
CA ALA A 63 -4.34 32.96 14.23
C ALA A 63 -4.15 33.35 12.76
N SER A 64 -3.01 32.96 12.20
CA SER A 64 -2.77 32.92 10.75
C SER A 64 -2.49 31.50 10.34
N LEU A 65 -3.23 31.01 9.36
CA LEU A 65 -3.01 29.71 8.77
C LEU A 65 -2.48 29.91 7.35
N PRO A 66 -1.22 29.53 7.06
CA PRO A 66 -0.68 29.58 5.69
C PRO A 66 -1.45 28.60 4.80
N PRO A 67 -1.28 28.61 3.46
CA PRO A 67 -1.79 27.56 2.59
C PRO A 67 -1.40 26.15 3.07
N SER A 68 -2.14 25.13 2.66
CA SER A 68 -1.87 23.73 2.96
C SER A 68 -2.02 22.97 1.67
N PHE A 69 -0.89 22.61 1.07
CA PHE A 69 -0.86 21.91 -0.20
C PHE A 69 -0.69 20.40 0.03
N PRO A 70 -1.18 19.55 -0.88
CA PRO A 70 -1.03 18.09 -0.71
C PRO A 70 0.43 17.63 -0.71
N GLU A 71 1.31 18.35 -1.40
CA GLU A 71 2.76 18.13 -1.37
C GLU A 71 3.34 18.34 0.04
N TRP A 72 2.62 18.98 0.95
CA TRP A 72 3.11 19.31 2.28
C TRP A 72 2.71 18.25 3.32
N LEU A 73 1.87 17.29 2.93
CA LEU A 73 1.48 16.17 3.77
C LEU A 73 2.60 15.12 3.83
N GLY A 74 2.85 14.60 5.02
CA GLY A 74 3.93 13.64 5.28
C GLY A 74 5.27 14.30 5.59
N ASP A 75 6.35 13.55 5.41
CA ASP A 75 7.71 14.00 5.71
C ASP A 75 8.41 14.48 4.43
N ARG A 76 8.88 15.73 4.45
CA ARG A 76 9.64 16.32 3.32
C ARG A 76 10.90 15.57 2.96
N SER A 77 11.54 14.91 3.94
CA SER A 77 12.71 14.08 3.68
C SER A 77 12.39 12.90 2.78
N PHE A 78 11.15 12.38 2.80
CA PHE A 78 10.72 11.33 1.87
C PHE A 78 10.82 11.80 0.42
N GLN A 79 10.27 12.98 0.14
CA GLN A 79 10.27 13.59 -1.20
C GLN A 79 11.69 13.85 -1.70
N GLN A 80 12.54 14.42 -0.83
CA GLN A 80 13.93 14.72 -1.15
C GLN A 80 14.74 13.45 -1.42
N VAL A 81 14.60 12.43 -0.58
CA VAL A 81 15.36 11.18 -0.67
C VAL A 81 14.91 10.34 -1.86
N HIS A 82 13.61 10.33 -2.16
CA HIS A 82 13.04 9.44 -3.18
C HIS A 82 12.74 10.12 -4.51
N GLY A 83 12.90 11.44 -4.62
CA GLY A 83 12.69 12.19 -5.86
C GLY A 83 11.22 12.33 -6.23
N THR A 84 10.34 12.45 -5.25
CA THR A 84 8.88 12.56 -5.45
C THR A 84 8.36 13.96 -5.11
N ARG A 85 7.28 14.38 -5.78
CA ARG A 85 6.48 15.57 -5.45
C ARG A 85 5.56 15.32 -4.26
N PHE A 86 4.98 14.13 -4.15
CA PHE A 86 4.07 13.76 -3.05
C PHE A 86 4.65 12.62 -2.20
N ALA A 87 4.31 12.61 -0.91
CA ALA A 87 4.62 11.51 0.00
C ALA A 87 3.61 10.36 -0.14
N TYR A 88 3.46 9.86 -1.37
CA TYR A 88 2.45 8.89 -1.78
C TYR A 88 3.08 7.78 -2.61
N VAL A 89 2.72 6.54 -2.31
CA VAL A 89 3.26 5.35 -2.97
C VAL A 89 2.13 4.43 -3.44
N GLY A 90 2.20 3.98 -4.69
CA GLY A 90 1.45 2.83 -5.17
C GLY A 90 2.09 1.54 -4.67
N GLY A 91 1.37 0.81 -3.81
CA GLY A 91 1.82 -0.47 -3.27
C GLY A 91 1.86 -1.56 -4.33
N ALA A 92 2.79 -2.50 -4.17
CA ALA A 92 2.87 -3.66 -5.05
C ALA A 92 1.63 -4.55 -4.90
N MET A 93 1.13 -5.02 -6.05
CA MET A 93 0.05 -5.99 -6.14
C MET A 93 0.55 -7.12 -7.05
N ALA A 94 0.55 -8.35 -6.53
CA ALA A 94 1.24 -9.50 -7.12
C ALA A 94 0.82 -9.79 -8.57
N ARG A 95 1.63 -10.62 -9.26
CA ARG A 95 1.39 -11.12 -10.62
C ARG A 95 1.18 -10.00 -11.65
N GLY A 96 1.87 -8.87 -11.48
CA GLY A 96 1.79 -7.74 -12.41
C GLY A 96 0.51 -6.91 -12.31
N ILE A 97 -0.34 -7.11 -11.29
CA ILE A 97 -1.52 -6.27 -11.07
C ILE A 97 -1.09 -4.81 -10.85
N ALA A 98 -0.05 -4.58 -10.05
CA ALA A 98 0.69 -3.33 -10.07
C ALA A 98 1.61 -3.33 -11.30
N SER A 99 1.02 -3.01 -12.44
CA SER A 99 1.63 -3.11 -13.77
C SER A 99 2.72 -2.05 -13.98
N ALA A 100 3.55 -2.23 -15.02
CA ALA A 100 4.46 -1.19 -15.46
C ALA A 100 3.73 0.14 -15.78
N ASP A 101 2.57 0.08 -16.45
CA ASP A 101 1.83 1.28 -16.84
C ASP A 101 1.32 2.07 -15.64
N LEU A 102 0.87 1.37 -14.59
CA LEU A 102 0.46 1.98 -13.33
C LEU A 102 1.64 2.68 -12.65
N VAL A 103 2.78 2.00 -12.56
CA VAL A 103 4.01 2.56 -11.96
C VAL A 103 4.51 3.77 -12.73
N ILE A 104 4.56 3.69 -14.06
CA ILE A 104 4.98 4.78 -14.94
C ILE A 104 4.07 6.00 -14.77
N LYS A 105 2.76 5.79 -14.71
CA LYS A 105 1.80 6.89 -14.60
C LYS A 105 1.86 7.59 -13.24
N LEU A 106 2.01 6.85 -12.15
CA LEU A 106 2.27 7.43 -10.83
C LEU A 106 3.59 8.24 -10.80
N ALA A 107 4.65 7.71 -11.40
CA ALA A 107 5.94 8.41 -11.44
C ALA A 107 5.85 9.74 -12.18
N LYS A 108 5.14 9.79 -13.31
CA LYS A 108 4.97 11.00 -14.14
C LYS A 108 4.21 12.14 -13.46
N ILE A 109 3.38 11.86 -12.46
CA ILE A 109 2.69 12.88 -11.65
C ILE A 109 3.46 13.23 -10.37
N GLY A 110 4.70 12.76 -10.23
CA GLY A 110 5.56 13.02 -9.08
C GLY A 110 5.23 12.16 -7.85
N MET A 111 4.66 10.97 -8.04
CA MET A 111 4.53 9.94 -7.01
C MET A 111 5.51 8.80 -7.28
N MET A 112 5.42 7.71 -6.53
CA MET A 112 6.21 6.51 -6.80
C MET A 112 5.32 5.27 -6.78
N GLY A 113 5.63 4.26 -7.60
CA GLY A 113 4.98 2.96 -7.58
C GLY A 113 5.97 1.82 -7.41
N PHE A 114 5.52 0.74 -6.78
CA PHE A 114 6.24 -0.54 -6.73
C PHE A 114 5.61 -1.54 -7.71
N PHE A 115 6.40 -2.01 -8.69
CA PHE A 115 5.99 -3.05 -9.62
C PHE A 115 5.69 -4.38 -8.90
N GLY A 116 4.61 -5.03 -9.32
CA GLY A 116 4.07 -6.27 -8.75
C GLY A 116 4.79 -7.55 -9.16
N ALA A 117 6.07 -7.70 -8.84
CA ALA A 117 6.90 -8.81 -9.33
C ALA A 117 6.55 -10.21 -8.74
N ALA A 118 5.91 -10.26 -7.56
CA ALA A 118 5.61 -11.54 -6.88
C ALA A 118 4.79 -12.49 -7.77
N GLY A 119 5.27 -13.72 -7.94
CA GLY A 119 4.57 -14.76 -8.72
C GLY A 119 4.71 -14.65 -10.24
N LEU A 120 5.58 -13.77 -10.74
CA LEU A 120 6.01 -13.71 -12.15
C LEU A 120 7.35 -14.46 -12.34
N SER A 121 7.61 -14.93 -13.55
CA SER A 121 8.93 -15.48 -13.92
C SER A 121 9.99 -14.39 -14.01
N LEU A 122 11.26 -14.75 -13.83
CA LEU A 122 12.38 -13.79 -13.97
C LEU A 122 12.39 -13.08 -15.32
N SER A 123 12.07 -13.77 -16.41
CA SER A 123 11.99 -13.19 -17.75
C SER A 123 10.93 -12.10 -17.87
N VAL A 124 9.74 -12.33 -17.29
CA VAL A 124 8.67 -11.33 -17.27
C VAL A 124 9.04 -10.16 -16.37
N VAL A 125 9.67 -10.42 -15.22
CA VAL A 125 10.18 -9.35 -14.34
C VAL A 125 11.21 -8.50 -15.07
N GLU A 126 12.16 -9.10 -15.79
CA GLU A 126 13.18 -8.38 -16.58
C GLU A 126 12.56 -7.51 -17.67
N GLN A 127 11.56 -8.04 -18.39
CA GLN A 127 10.84 -7.29 -19.42
C GLN A 127 10.11 -6.06 -18.84
N GLU A 128 9.36 -6.25 -17.75
CA GLU A 128 8.54 -5.18 -17.16
C GLU A 128 9.39 -4.10 -16.50
N ILE A 129 10.47 -4.45 -15.78
CA ILE A 129 11.38 -3.44 -15.20
C ILE A 129 12.11 -2.66 -16.29
N THR A 130 12.44 -3.28 -17.43
CA THR A 130 13.05 -2.60 -18.58
C THR A 130 12.07 -1.58 -19.17
N LYS A 131 10.81 -1.98 -19.39
CA LYS A 131 9.74 -1.06 -19.84
C LYS A 131 9.58 0.16 -18.91
N ILE A 132 9.57 -0.07 -17.59
CA ILE A 132 9.47 1.02 -16.60
C ILE A 132 10.68 1.94 -16.69
N LYS A 133 11.89 1.36 -16.69
CA LYS A 133 13.15 2.10 -16.75
C LYS A 133 13.24 2.97 -18.00
N ASP A 134 13.03 2.39 -19.18
CA ASP A 134 13.10 3.10 -20.46
C ASP A 134 12.12 4.29 -20.52
N SER A 135 10.98 4.18 -19.82
CA SER A 135 9.97 5.23 -19.75
C SER A 135 10.28 6.35 -18.75
N LEU A 136 11.08 6.09 -17.71
CA LEU A 136 11.26 6.99 -16.56
C LEU A 136 12.68 7.55 -16.42
N GLU A 137 13.70 6.80 -16.83
CA GLU A 137 15.11 7.18 -16.73
C GLU A 137 15.44 8.49 -17.49
N PRO A 138 14.89 8.76 -18.70
CA PRO A 138 15.14 10.04 -19.39
C PRO A 138 14.72 11.28 -18.60
N GLN A 139 13.80 11.14 -17.65
CA GLN A 139 13.31 12.21 -16.77
C GLN A 139 13.84 12.07 -15.33
N GLY A 140 14.64 11.05 -15.03
CA GLY A 140 15.13 10.76 -13.69
C GLY A 140 14.01 10.43 -12.68
N LEU A 141 12.86 9.93 -13.13
CA LEU A 141 11.71 9.70 -12.27
C LEU A 141 11.82 8.40 -11.46
N PRO A 142 11.36 8.37 -10.20
CA PRO A 142 11.57 7.23 -9.33
C PRO A 142 10.56 6.11 -9.56
N PHE A 143 11.03 4.88 -9.43
CA PHE A 143 10.19 3.69 -9.29
C PHE A 143 10.88 2.66 -8.38
N GLY A 144 10.13 1.63 -8.01
CA GLY A 144 10.69 0.43 -7.39
C GLY A 144 9.99 -0.84 -7.84
N ALA A 145 10.44 -1.97 -7.32
CA ALA A 145 9.81 -3.27 -7.55
C ALA A 145 9.64 -4.04 -6.23
N ASN A 146 8.70 -4.97 -6.18
CA ASN A 146 8.50 -5.83 -5.03
C ASN A 146 9.56 -6.94 -4.96
N LEU A 147 10.18 -7.11 -3.79
CA LEU A 147 10.92 -8.32 -3.45
C LEU A 147 10.11 -9.07 -2.39
N ILE A 148 9.55 -10.21 -2.77
CA ILE A 148 8.77 -11.05 -1.85
C ILE A 148 9.65 -12.16 -1.27
N HIS A 149 9.56 -12.35 0.04
CA HIS A 149 10.24 -13.45 0.71
C HIS A 149 9.67 -14.79 0.22
N THR A 150 10.55 -15.69 -0.23
CA THR A 150 10.16 -17.01 -0.74
C THR A 150 10.92 -18.11 0.00
N PRO A 151 10.48 -18.51 1.22
CA PRO A 151 11.22 -19.43 2.09
C PRO A 151 11.59 -20.78 1.45
N GLU A 152 10.69 -21.33 0.63
CA GLU A 152 10.88 -22.63 -0.02
C GLU A 152 11.84 -22.58 -1.22
N HIS A 153 12.07 -21.38 -1.76
CA HIS A 153 12.93 -21.15 -2.94
C HIS A 153 13.85 -19.93 -2.73
N PRO A 154 14.80 -19.97 -1.77
CA PRO A 154 15.66 -18.84 -1.45
C PRO A 154 16.55 -18.41 -2.63
N GLN A 155 16.87 -19.33 -3.55
CA GLN A 155 17.64 -19.02 -4.76
C GLN A 155 16.88 -18.06 -5.69
N LEU A 156 15.55 -18.15 -5.75
CA LEU A 156 14.73 -17.24 -6.55
C LEU A 156 14.83 -15.81 -6.01
N GLU A 157 14.83 -15.64 -4.68
CA GLU A 157 15.02 -14.34 -4.03
C GLU A 157 16.37 -13.71 -4.41
N THR A 158 17.44 -14.51 -4.42
CA THR A 158 18.78 -14.06 -4.87
C THR A 158 18.80 -13.68 -6.36
N GLN A 159 18.22 -14.51 -7.24
CA GLN A 159 18.17 -14.22 -8.67
C GLN A 159 17.41 -12.93 -8.99
N VAL A 160 16.32 -12.65 -8.27
CA VAL A 160 15.57 -11.39 -8.39
C VAL A 160 16.43 -10.20 -7.93
N VAL A 161 17.17 -10.33 -6.82
CA VAL A 161 18.10 -9.30 -6.35
C VAL A 161 19.20 -9.01 -7.37
N GLU A 162 19.83 -10.06 -7.91
CA GLU A 162 20.85 -9.92 -8.96
C GLU A 162 20.30 -9.23 -10.21
N LEU A 163 19.08 -9.59 -10.63
CA LEU A 163 18.39 -8.94 -11.73
C LEU A 163 18.16 -7.45 -11.45
N TYR A 164 17.69 -7.10 -10.26
CA TYR A 164 17.48 -5.70 -9.86
C TYR A 164 18.77 -4.90 -9.82
N LEU A 165 19.85 -5.47 -9.30
CA LEU A 165 21.17 -4.83 -9.29
C LEU A 165 21.71 -4.62 -10.69
N LYS A 166 21.59 -5.63 -11.57
CA LYS A 166 21.99 -5.57 -12.99
C LYS A 166 21.27 -4.45 -13.74
N HIS A 167 19.96 -4.31 -13.52
CA HIS A 167 19.15 -3.31 -14.22
C HIS A 167 19.11 -1.93 -13.56
N GLY A 168 19.71 -1.79 -12.37
CA GLY A 168 19.76 -0.53 -11.64
C GLY A 168 18.45 -0.15 -10.94
N VAL A 169 17.62 -1.14 -10.56
CA VAL A 169 16.42 -0.89 -9.75
C VAL A 169 16.86 -0.46 -8.34
N LYS A 170 16.71 0.83 -8.03
CA LYS A 170 17.27 1.46 -6.81
C LYS A 170 16.41 1.34 -5.57
N LYS A 171 15.16 0.89 -5.69
CA LYS A 171 14.20 0.81 -4.60
C LYS A 171 13.45 -0.52 -4.65
N VAL A 172 13.40 -1.24 -3.52
CA VAL A 172 12.59 -2.46 -3.39
C VAL A 172 11.59 -2.35 -2.26
N SER A 173 10.38 -2.86 -2.47
CA SER A 173 9.44 -3.14 -1.40
C SER A 173 9.64 -4.58 -0.93
N ALA A 174 10.29 -4.75 0.22
CA ALA A 174 10.53 -6.05 0.84
C ALA A 174 9.28 -6.48 1.62
N SER A 175 8.64 -7.57 1.20
CA SER A 175 7.36 -8.03 1.77
C SER A 175 7.39 -9.52 2.16
N ALA A 176 6.54 -9.90 3.12
CA ALA A 176 6.43 -11.26 3.66
C ALA A 176 7.67 -11.80 4.41
N PHE A 177 8.68 -10.95 4.67
CA PHE A 177 9.85 -11.34 5.44
C PHE A 177 9.49 -11.60 6.91
N MET A 178 9.87 -12.78 7.41
CA MET A 178 9.75 -13.13 8.84
C MET A 178 11.10 -13.01 9.56
N LYS A 179 12.18 -13.15 8.80
CA LYS A 179 13.56 -13.00 9.26
C LYS A 179 14.42 -12.38 8.17
N MET A 180 15.56 -11.81 8.56
CA MET A 180 16.55 -11.31 7.61
C MET A 180 17.13 -12.45 6.76
N THR A 181 17.33 -12.19 5.46
CA THR A 181 17.95 -13.14 4.51
C THR A 181 19.23 -12.57 3.93
N PRO A 182 20.16 -13.41 3.43
CA PRO A 182 21.32 -12.93 2.70
C PRO A 182 20.97 -12.05 1.49
N SER A 183 19.89 -12.37 0.76
CA SER A 183 19.52 -11.67 -0.47
C SER A 183 19.09 -10.23 -0.22
N ILE A 184 18.24 -9.97 0.79
CA ILE A 184 17.85 -8.58 1.12
C ILE A 184 18.99 -7.78 1.74
N VAL A 185 19.86 -8.42 2.53
CA VAL A 185 21.07 -7.76 3.06
C VAL A 185 22.02 -7.41 1.93
N TYR A 186 22.24 -8.32 0.98
CA TYR A 186 23.05 -8.06 -0.20
C TYR A 186 22.53 -6.83 -0.95
N TYR A 187 21.24 -6.79 -1.27
CA TYR A 187 20.64 -5.65 -1.94
C TYR A 187 20.83 -4.34 -1.15
N ALA A 188 20.57 -4.35 0.16
CA ALA A 188 20.64 -3.17 1.03
C ALA A 188 22.06 -2.60 1.18
N LEU A 189 23.07 -3.48 1.23
CA LEU A 189 24.47 -3.09 1.44
C LEU A 189 25.20 -2.78 0.13
N LYS A 190 24.73 -3.30 -1.00
CA LYS A 190 25.40 -3.07 -2.28
C LYS A 190 25.31 -1.59 -2.68
N GLY A 191 26.45 -0.98 -2.98
CA GLY A 191 26.55 0.43 -3.35
C GLY A 191 26.53 1.40 -2.17
N LEU A 192 26.71 0.95 -0.92
CA LEU A 192 26.99 1.85 0.19
C LEU A 192 28.34 2.55 0.00
N ARG A 193 28.38 3.85 0.29
CA ARG A 193 29.58 4.68 0.18
C ARG A 193 29.64 5.69 1.30
N LYS A 194 30.84 6.09 1.70
CA LYS A 194 31.01 7.20 2.63
C LYS A 194 30.90 8.54 1.89
N ASN A 195 30.08 9.46 2.41
CA ASN A 195 29.98 10.83 1.93
C ASN A 195 30.14 11.81 3.11
N GLY A 196 31.38 12.25 3.35
CA GLY A 196 31.72 13.00 4.57
C GLY A 196 31.45 12.15 5.82
N ASP A 197 30.62 12.66 6.72
CA ASP A 197 30.20 11.94 7.94
C ASP A 197 28.92 11.10 7.75
N GLN A 198 28.31 11.14 6.56
CA GLN A 198 27.08 10.40 6.25
C GLN A 198 27.37 9.16 5.39
N VAL A 199 26.45 8.19 5.46
CA VAL A 199 26.48 7.01 4.59
C VAL A 199 25.52 7.24 3.42
N GLU A 200 26.07 7.30 2.21
CA GLU A 200 25.26 7.35 1.00
C GLU A 200 24.83 5.93 0.60
N ARG A 201 23.54 5.78 0.26
CA ARG A 201 22.96 4.51 -0.17
C ARG A 201 22.75 4.46 -1.68
N GLY A 202 23.40 3.50 -2.32
CA GLY A 202 23.12 3.15 -3.71
C GLY A 202 21.75 2.53 -3.92
N ASN A 203 21.24 1.78 -2.94
CA ASN A 203 19.95 1.06 -2.99
C ASN A 203 19.14 1.29 -1.71
N ARG A 204 17.81 1.29 -1.82
CA ARG A 204 16.90 1.56 -0.70
C ARG A 204 15.87 0.45 -0.52
N VAL A 205 15.70 0.01 0.72
CA VAL A 205 14.73 -1.01 1.11
C VAL A 205 13.54 -0.35 1.80
N PHE A 206 12.35 -0.66 1.29
CA PHE A 206 11.08 -0.35 1.91
C PHE A 206 10.54 -1.62 2.56
N ALA A 207 10.76 -1.78 3.86
CA ALA A 207 10.35 -2.97 4.58
C ALA A 207 8.87 -2.90 4.96
N LYS A 208 8.04 -3.76 4.37
CA LYS A 208 6.61 -3.84 4.68
C LYS A 208 6.36 -4.83 5.80
N VAL A 209 5.91 -4.32 6.94
CA VAL A 209 5.83 -5.05 8.21
C VAL A 209 4.50 -4.80 8.92
N SER A 210 4.01 -5.83 9.59
CA SER A 210 2.82 -5.76 10.46
C SER A 210 3.13 -6.13 11.91
N ARG A 211 4.39 -6.40 12.24
CA ARG A 211 4.83 -6.93 13.55
C ARG A 211 6.09 -6.20 14.04
N THR A 212 6.13 -5.94 15.34
CA THR A 212 7.24 -5.25 16.01
C THR A 212 8.56 -6.02 15.92
N GLU A 213 8.50 -7.36 15.96
CA GLU A 213 9.69 -8.23 15.93
C GLU A 213 10.37 -8.20 14.55
N VAL A 214 9.57 -8.12 13.48
CA VAL A 214 10.09 -7.99 12.11
C VAL A 214 10.61 -6.58 11.87
N ALA A 215 9.88 -5.55 12.33
CA ALA A 215 10.33 -4.17 12.23
C ALA A 215 11.70 -3.96 12.89
N ARG A 216 11.91 -4.55 14.09
CA ARG A 216 13.18 -4.51 14.81
C ARG A 216 14.34 -5.04 13.95
N GLN A 217 14.14 -6.11 13.19
CA GLN A 217 15.19 -6.68 12.35
C GLN A 217 15.59 -5.74 11.19
N PHE A 218 14.62 -5.08 10.55
CA PHE A 218 14.91 -4.13 9.46
C PHE A 218 15.48 -2.80 9.96
N LEU A 219 15.10 -2.39 11.16
CA LEU A 219 15.54 -1.16 11.82
C LEU A 219 16.90 -1.32 12.53
N SER A 220 17.43 -2.53 12.65
CA SER A 220 18.77 -2.80 13.16
C SER A 220 19.77 -2.96 12.00
N PRO A 221 21.09 -2.87 12.26
CA PRO A 221 22.10 -3.27 11.28
C PRO A 221 21.97 -4.75 10.93
N ALA A 222 22.42 -5.13 9.74
CA ALA A 222 22.34 -6.53 9.30
C ALA A 222 23.15 -7.46 10.22
N PRO A 223 22.71 -8.72 10.43
CA PRO A 223 23.45 -9.68 11.23
C PRO A 223 24.89 -9.88 10.73
N GLN A 224 25.84 -9.82 11.66
CA GLN A 224 27.27 -9.87 11.35
C GLN A 224 27.67 -11.09 10.51
N ALA A 225 27.12 -12.26 10.85
CA ALA A 225 27.37 -13.50 10.11
C ALA A 225 26.95 -13.43 8.63
N ILE A 226 25.87 -12.71 8.31
CA ILE A 226 25.41 -12.52 6.93
C ILE A 226 26.36 -11.57 6.20
N ILE A 227 26.78 -10.47 6.83
CA ILE A 227 27.72 -9.51 6.23
C ILE A 227 29.05 -10.21 5.90
N ASP A 228 29.61 -10.96 6.84
CA ASP A 228 30.91 -11.63 6.64
C ASP A 228 30.83 -12.72 5.56
N ASP A 229 29.70 -13.40 5.43
CA ASP A 229 29.48 -14.39 4.38
C ASP A 229 29.37 -13.74 3.00
N LEU A 230 28.58 -12.66 2.86
CA LEU A 230 28.48 -11.89 1.61
C LEU A 230 29.84 -11.31 1.18
N LYS A 231 30.62 -10.82 2.15
CA LYS A 231 31.98 -10.34 1.92
C LYS A 231 32.90 -11.47 1.46
N ARG A 232 32.86 -12.64 2.11
CA ARG A 232 33.67 -13.82 1.73
C ARG A 232 33.36 -14.28 0.31
N GLN A 233 32.10 -14.19 -0.11
CA GLN A 233 31.66 -14.50 -1.47
C GLN A 233 32.02 -13.42 -2.50
N GLY A 234 32.57 -12.28 -2.08
CA GLY A 234 32.91 -11.16 -2.96
C GLY A 234 31.70 -10.38 -3.49
N LEU A 235 30.51 -10.58 -2.92
CA LEU A 235 29.28 -9.89 -3.34
C LEU A 235 29.28 -8.43 -2.88
N ILE A 236 29.87 -8.15 -1.72
CA ILE A 236 30.07 -6.80 -1.19
C ILE A 236 31.54 -6.51 -0.92
N THR A 237 31.93 -5.24 -0.98
CA THR A 237 33.29 -4.78 -0.69
C THR A 237 33.55 -4.67 0.82
N GLU A 238 34.82 -4.51 1.19
CA GLU A 238 35.22 -4.18 2.57
C GLU A 238 34.54 -2.93 3.11
N GLU A 239 34.47 -1.88 2.28
CA GLU A 239 33.83 -0.62 2.62
C GLU A 239 32.32 -0.81 2.81
N GLU A 240 31.64 -1.49 1.88
CA GLU A 240 30.21 -1.80 1.98
C GLU A 240 29.90 -2.60 3.26
N ALA A 241 30.75 -3.57 3.59
CA ALA A 241 30.62 -4.38 4.80
C ALA A 241 30.89 -3.60 6.09
N ALA A 242 31.78 -2.61 6.08
CA ALA A 242 32.05 -1.75 7.24
C ALA A 242 30.89 -0.76 7.47
N LEU A 243 30.44 -0.09 6.40
CA LEU A 243 29.32 0.86 6.45
C LEU A 243 28.01 0.17 6.82
N GLY A 244 27.79 -1.06 6.34
CA GLY A 244 26.60 -1.86 6.64
C GLY A 244 26.38 -2.18 8.11
N ARG A 245 27.41 -2.07 8.95
CA ARG A 245 27.33 -2.27 10.41
C ARG A 245 26.84 -1.02 11.14
N MET A 246 26.87 0.14 10.47
CA MET A 246 26.57 1.44 11.05
C MET A 246 25.17 1.95 10.70
N VAL A 247 24.48 1.30 9.76
CA VAL A 247 23.20 1.75 9.22
C VAL A 247 22.12 0.68 9.37
N PRO A 248 20.82 1.04 9.47
CA PRO A 248 19.76 0.04 9.47
C PRO A 248 19.68 -0.65 8.10
N VAL A 249 19.09 -1.85 8.05
CA VAL A 249 18.82 -2.51 6.75
C VAL A 249 17.83 -1.71 5.91
N ALA A 250 16.82 -1.10 6.54
CA ALA A 250 15.84 -0.24 5.90
C ALA A 250 15.65 1.08 6.65
N GLU A 251 15.57 2.19 5.90
CA GLU A 251 15.22 3.51 6.44
C GLU A 251 13.77 3.88 6.20
N ASP A 252 13.06 3.11 5.37
CA ASP A 252 11.66 3.31 5.04
C ASP A 252 10.90 2.05 5.46
N ILE A 253 10.10 2.16 6.52
CA ILE A 253 9.26 1.05 7.00
C ILE A 253 7.82 1.33 6.60
N ILE A 254 7.20 0.40 5.87
CA ILE A 254 5.78 0.44 5.57
C ILE A 254 5.05 -0.32 6.68
N VAL A 255 4.34 0.41 7.55
CA VAL A 255 3.50 -0.18 8.58
C VAL A 255 2.18 -0.62 7.95
N GLU A 256 2.06 -1.92 7.69
CA GLU A 256 0.89 -2.53 7.05
C GLU A 256 -0.13 -3.00 8.09
N SER A 257 -1.23 -2.26 8.14
CA SER A 257 -2.43 -2.57 8.91
C SER A 257 -3.36 -3.54 8.15
N ASP A 258 -4.65 -3.59 8.50
CA ASP A 258 -5.64 -4.37 7.75
C ASP A 258 -5.67 -3.99 6.25
N SER A 259 -5.42 -4.98 5.39
CA SER A 259 -5.18 -4.78 3.96
C SER A 259 -5.67 -5.96 3.12
N GLY A 260 -5.91 -5.71 1.83
CA GLY A 260 -6.24 -6.76 0.87
C GLY A 260 -5.07 -7.73 0.65
N GLY A 261 -5.37 -9.02 0.47
CA GLY A 261 -4.35 -10.07 0.35
C GLY A 261 -3.87 -10.54 1.72
N HIS A 262 -2.57 -10.84 1.87
CA HIS A 262 -2.02 -11.27 3.15
C HIS A 262 -2.07 -10.15 4.19
N THR A 263 -2.74 -10.41 5.31
CA THR A 263 -2.85 -9.47 6.42
C THR A 263 -3.06 -10.18 7.76
N ASP A 264 -2.58 -9.55 8.83
CA ASP A 264 -2.85 -9.92 10.22
C ASP A 264 -4.10 -9.18 10.78
N ASN A 265 -4.80 -8.40 9.94
CA ASN A 265 -5.99 -7.61 10.30
C ASN A 265 -5.79 -6.61 11.46
N ARG A 266 -4.60 -5.99 11.54
CA ARG A 266 -4.25 -5.10 12.65
C ARG A 266 -4.83 -3.70 12.42
N PRO A 267 -5.40 -3.03 13.44
CA PRO A 267 -5.82 -1.64 13.33
C PRO A 267 -4.62 -0.69 13.18
N LEU A 268 -4.66 0.22 12.21
CA LEU A 268 -3.58 1.18 11.96
C LEU A 268 -3.26 2.05 13.18
N GLY A 269 -4.30 2.57 13.86
CA GLY A 269 -4.15 3.45 15.02
C GLY A 269 -3.46 2.79 16.22
N SER A 270 -3.46 1.46 16.32
CA SER A 270 -2.75 0.72 17.36
C SER A 270 -1.36 0.29 16.90
N LEU A 271 -1.25 -0.19 15.66
CA LEU A 271 0.00 -0.70 15.12
C LEU A 271 1.03 0.40 14.87
N PHE A 272 0.62 1.53 14.30
CA PHE A 272 1.55 2.60 13.93
C PHE A 272 2.33 3.16 15.13
N PRO A 273 1.70 3.52 16.26
CA PRO A 273 2.45 3.96 17.44
C PRO A 273 3.34 2.88 18.06
N ALA A 274 2.98 1.59 17.95
CA ALA A 274 3.82 0.51 18.43
C ALA A 274 5.14 0.41 17.63
N ILE A 275 5.07 0.55 16.30
CA ILE A 275 6.27 0.56 15.45
C ILE A 275 7.08 1.84 15.62
N GLN A 276 6.43 3.00 15.82
CA GLN A 276 7.12 4.26 16.19
C GLN A 276 8.02 4.08 17.41
N LYS A 277 7.50 3.47 18.49
CA LYS A 277 8.30 3.20 19.69
C LYS A 277 9.51 2.30 19.42
N VAL A 278 9.37 1.30 18.54
CA VAL A 278 10.50 0.44 18.14
C VAL A 278 11.56 1.23 17.38
N ARG A 279 11.15 2.07 16.42
CA ARG A 279 12.06 2.94 15.68
C ARG A 279 12.81 3.88 16.62
N ASP A 280 12.10 4.59 17.48
CA ASP A 280 12.70 5.64 18.32
C ASP A 280 13.73 5.03 19.28
N HIS A 281 13.40 3.89 19.90
CA HIS A 281 14.33 3.13 20.74
C HIS A 281 15.60 2.67 19.99
N LEU A 282 15.47 2.23 18.73
CA LEU A 282 16.61 1.77 17.95
C LEU A 282 17.47 2.92 17.42
N ILE A 283 16.87 4.08 17.11
CA ILE A 283 17.62 5.30 16.78
C ILE A 283 18.51 5.68 17.97
N GLU A 284 17.98 5.69 19.19
CA GLU A 284 18.77 5.96 20.40
C GLU A 284 19.85 4.91 20.63
N GLN A 285 19.50 3.62 20.54
CA GLN A 285 20.41 2.51 20.80
C GLN A 285 21.60 2.49 19.82
N HIS A 286 21.36 2.75 18.54
CA HIS A 286 22.38 2.69 17.49
C HIS A 286 22.96 4.06 17.12
N GLN A 287 22.48 5.14 17.74
CA GLN A 287 22.89 6.52 17.47
C GLN A 287 22.81 6.89 15.98
N TYR A 288 21.75 6.44 15.32
CA TYR A 288 21.55 6.71 13.89
C TYR A 288 21.46 8.22 13.63
N GLN A 289 22.26 8.69 12.68
CA GLN A 289 22.26 10.09 12.24
C GLN A 289 21.21 10.34 11.16
N ASP A 290 20.87 9.30 10.38
CA ASP A 290 19.92 9.38 9.28
C ASP A 290 18.47 9.30 9.75
N ARG A 291 17.59 10.02 9.05
CA ARG A 291 16.15 9.97 9.32
C ARG A 291 15.58 8.63 8.87
N ILE A 292 15.02 7.89 9.82
CA ILE A 292 14.20 6.70 9.55
C ILE A 292 12.72 7.12 9.46
N ARG A 293 12.08 6.76 8.35
CA ARG A 293 10.71 7.12 7.99
C ARG A 293 9.78 5.94 8.18
N LEU A 294 8.59 6.19 8.73
CA LEU A 294 7.52 5.20 8.82
C LEU A 294 6.37 5.64 7.91
N GLY A 295 6.06 4.83 6.91
CA GLY A 295 4.86 4.98 6.09
C GLY A 295 3.70 4.15 6.61
N ALA A 296 2.48 4.52 6.22
CA ALA A 296 1.26 3.80 6.60
C ALA A 296 0.65 3.09 5.38
N ALA A 297 0.16 1.87 5.58
CA ALA A 297 -0.57 1.09 4.59
C ALA A 297 -1.75 0.35 5.22
N GLY A 298 -2.75 0.00 4.41
CA GLY A 298 -3.97 -0.68 4.85
C GLY A 298 -5.07 0.28 5.30
N GLY A 299 -6.31 0.02 4.88
CA GLY A 299 -7.47 0.88 5.15
C GLY A 299 -7.48 2.26 4.46
N LEU A 300 -6.49 2.59 3.64
CA LEU A 300 -6.34 3.92 3.03
C LEU A 300 -7.13 4.02 1.71
N GLY A 301 -8.44 4.23 1.83
CA GLY A 301 -9.36 4.33 0.69
C GLY A 301 -9.94 5.73 0.44
N THR A 302 -9.75 6.67 1.36
CA THR A 302 -10.42 7.98 1.34
C THR A 302 -9.48 9.10 1.77
N PRO A 303 -9.80 10.37 1.42
CA PRO A 303 -9.14 11.55 1.96
C PRO A 303 -8.97 11.54 3.48
N ASN A 304 -10.02 11.14 4.21
CA ASN A 304 -10.02 11.07 5.67
C ASN A 304 -9.04 10.03 6.21
N ALA A 305 -8.99 8.85 5.61
CA ALA A 305 -8.07 7.80 6.03
C ALA A 305 -6.61 8.22 5.82
N ILE A 306 -6.31 8.91 4.71
CA ILE A 306 -4.98 9.45 4.41
C ILE A 306 -4.61 10.59 5.37
N ALA A 307 -5.50 11.55 5.59
CA ALA A 307 -5.28 12.63 6.56
C ALA A 307 -5.06 12.09 7.98
N ALA A 308 -5.80 11.04 8.37
CA ALA A 308 -5.61 10.35 9.65
C ALA A 308 -4.24 9.65 9.73
N ALA A 309 -3.80 8.98 8.66
CA ALA A 309 -2.47 8.36 8.62
C ALA A 309 -1.35 9.39 8.79
N TYR A 310 -1.42 10.52 8.08
CA TYR A 310 -0.46 11.62 8.27
C TYR A 310 -0.52 12.22 9.68
N SER A 311 -1.72 12.31 10.28
CA SER A 311 -1.90 12.79 11.66
C SER A 311 -1.30 11.84 12.71
N LEU A 312 -1.17 10.54 12.41
CA LEU A 312 -0.42 9.58 13.24
C LEU A 312 1.11 9.78 13.14
N GLY A 313 1.57 10.62 12.22
CA GLY A 313 2.99 10.86 11.95
C GLY A 313 3.55 9.99 10.82
N ALA A 314 2.72 9.51 9.90
CA ALA A 314 3.20 8.84 8.70
C ALA A 314 4.06 9.78 7.83
N ALA A 315 5.26 9.33 7.47
CA ALA A 315 6.14 10.03 6.55
C ALA A 315 5.61 9.96 5.11
N PHE A 316 4.92 8.88 4.75
CA PHE A 316 4.28 8.64 3.46
C PHE A 316 3.12 7.65 3.60
N VAL A 317 2.26 7.57 2.59
CA VAL A 317 1.17 6.58 2.53
C VAL A 317 1.38 5.59 1.40
N VAL A 318 0.87 4.37 1.55
CA VAL A 318 0.91 3.32 0.54
C VAL A 318 -0.50 2.83 0.22
N ILE A 319 -0.90 2.98 -1.05
CA ILE A 319 -2.25 2.64 -1.53
C ILE A 319 -2.20 1.36 -2.37
N GLY A 320 -3.05 0.40 -2.00
CA GLY A 320 -3.15 -0.93 -2.62
C GLY A 320 -4.51 -1.14 -3.27
N SER A 321 -5.50 -1.63 -2.52
CA SER A 321 -6.79 -2.08 -3.06
C SER A 321 -7.43 -1.11 -4.05
N VAL A 322 -7.49 0.20 -3.74
CA VAL A 322 -8.06 1.22 -4.63
C VAL A 322 -7.41 1.21 -6.02
N HIS A 323 -6.09 1.15 -6.09
CA HIS A 323 -5.34 1.11 -7.34
C HIS A 323 -5.67 -0.12 -8.20
N GLN A 324 -6.13 -1.22 -7.61
CA GLN A 324 -6.55 -2.39 -8.37
C GLN A 324 -7.77 -2.14 -9.27
N SER A 325 -8.57 -1.12 -8.97
CA SER A 325 -9.73 -0.73 -9.78
C SER A 325 -9.41 0.28 -10.87
N THR A 326 -8.15 0.71 -11.02
CA THR A 326 -7.79 1.72 -12.02
C THR A 326 -7.58 1.11 -13.39
N VAL A 327 -7.73 1.94 -14.43
CA VAL A 327 -7.60 1.49 -15.82
C VAL A 327 -6.22 0.88 -16.10
N GLU A 328 -5.17 1.38 -15.45
CA GLU A 328 -3.78 0.93 -15.63
C GLU A 328 -3.47 -0.39 -14.90
N ALA A 329 -4.30 -0.83 -13.96
CA ALA A 329 -4.04 -2.06 -13.21
C ALA A 329 -4.06 -3.30 -14.14
N GLY A 330 -3.08 -4.19 -13.95
CA GLY A 330 -2.89 -5.42 -14.72
C GLY A 330 -3.86 -6.53 -14.32
N ILE A 331 -5.16 -6.26 -14.41
CA ILE A 331 -6.24 -7.20 -14.12
C ILE A 331 -7.39 -6.99 -15.11
N SER A 332 -8.21 -8.01 -15.36
CA SER A 332 -9.28 -7.92 -16.35
C SER A 332 -10.31 -6.82 -16.02
N ASP A 333 -10.92 -6.26 -17.06
CA ASP A 333 -11.95 -5.24 -16.92
C ASP A 333 -13.15 -5.72 -16.11
N TYR A 334 -13.52 -7.00 -16.24
CA TYR A 334 -14.58 -7.59 -15.43
C TYR A 334 -14.22 -7.59 -13.93
N ALA A 335 -12.98 -7.91 -13.57
CA ALA A 335 -12.52 -7.83 -12.18
C ALA A 335 -12.52 -6.38 -11.67
N LYS A 336 -12.15 -5.39 -12.50
CA LYS A 336 -12.26 -3.96 -12.16
C LYS A 336 -13.72 -3.55 -11.92
N GLN A 337 -14.65 -4.02 -12.74
CA GLN A 337 -16.10 -3.81 -12.53
C GLN A 337 -16.62 -4.44 -11.24
N MET A 338 -16.12 -5.63 -10.86
CA MET A 338 -16.44 -6.24 -9.57
C MET A 338 -15.93 -5.38 -8.40
N LEU A 339 -14.70 -4.88 -8.50
CA LEU A 339 -14.11 -3.98 -7.50
C LEU A 339 -14.88 -2.67 -7.36
N GLY A 340 -15.36 -2.08 -8.46
CA GLY A 340 -16.19 -0.86 -8.45
C GLY A 340 -17.53 -0.99 -7.75
N LYS A 341 -18.00 -2.23 -7.53
CA LYS A 341 -19.26 -2.53 -6.83
C LYS A 341 -19.06 -2.98 -5.38
N ALA A 342 -17.82 -3.09 -4.92
CA ALA A 342 -17.53 -3.53 -3.57
C ALA A 342 -17.99 -2.50 -2.54
N GLN A 343 -18.62 -2.95 -1.46
CA GLN A 343 -18.87 -2.16 -0.26
C GLN A 343 -17.89 -2.54 0.86
N ILE A 344 -17.83 -1.75 1.93
CA ILE A 344 -16.96 -2.03 3.09
C ILE A 344 -17.22 -3.44 3.63
N ALA A 345 -18.49 -3.86 3.67
CA ALA A 345 -18.90 -5.17 4.17
C ALA A 345 -18.70 -6.33 3.17
N ASP A 346 -18.27 -6.06 1.93
CA ASP A 346 -18.10 -7.06 0.87
C ASP A 346 -16.74 -7.78 0.89
N ILE A 347 -16.05 -7.71 2.03
CA ILE A 347 -14.72 -8.28 2.24
C ILE A 347 -14.81 -9.46 3.21
N THR A 348 -13.97 -10.47 3.01
CA THR A 348 -13.86 -11.64 3.90
C THR A 348 -12.45 -12.21 3.88
N MET A 349 -12.15 -13.11 4.83
CA MET A 349 -10.93 -13.92 4.80
C MET A 349 -11.20 -15.28 4.14
N THR A 350 -10.24 -15.77 3.37
CA THR A 350 -10.23 -17.11 2.78
C THR A 350 -8.86 -17.76 2.96
N PRO A 351 -8.72 -19.09 3.01
CA PRO A 351 -7.42 -19.76 3.05
C PRO A 351 -6.51 -19.32 1.90
N SER A 352 -5.23 -19.11 2.20
CA SER A 352 -4.23 -18.82 1.17
C SER A 352 -3.73 -20.08 0.50
N ALA A 353 -3.27 -19.94 -0.75
CA ALA A 353 -2.66 -21.05 -1.50
C ALA A 353 -1.25 -21.38 -0.98
N ASP A 354 -0.48 -20.35 -0.63
CA ASP A 354 0.76 -20.48 0.14
C ASP A 354 0.43 -20.71 1.61
N MET A 355 1.19 -21.59 2.26
CA MET A 355 0.97 -21.94 3.68
C MET A 355 -0.47 -22.43 3.99
N PHE A 356 -1.17 -23.00 3.00
CA PHE A 356 -2.53 -23.54 3.15
C PHE A 356 -2.64 -24.50 4.35
N GLN A 357 -1.66 -25.40 4.48
CA GLN A 357 -1.61 -26.40 5.55
C GLN A 357 -1.50 -25.76 6.95
N MET A 358 -0.91 -24.57 7.04
CA MET A 358 -0.76 -23.81 8.30
C MET A 358 -1.99 -22.97 8.64
N GLY A 359 -3.03 -22.97 7.80
CA GLY A 359 -4.26 -22.22 8.02
C GLY A 359 -4.13 -20.70 7.82
N VAL A 360 -3.07 -20.25 7.12
CA VAL A 360 -2.89 -18.85 6.75
C VAL A 360 -4.04 -18.41 5.84
N LYS A 361 -4.48 -17.17 6.00
CA LYS A 361 -5.60 -16.59 5.25
C LYS A 361 -5.20 -15.31 4.55
N VAL A 362 -5.93 -14.99 3.49
CA VAL A 362 -5.88 -13.72 2.77
C VAL A 362 -7.24 -13.04 2.75
N GLN A 363 -7.24 -11.71 2.73
CA GLN A 363 -8.41 -10.86 2.63
C GLN A 363 -8.81 -10.64 1.17
N VAL A 364 -10.07 -10.95 0.84
CA VAL A 364 -10.57 -11.01 -0.53
C VAL A 364 -11.97 -10.39 -0.64
N LEU A 365 -12.32 -9.97 -1.86
CA LEU A 365 -13.69 -9.64 -2.24
C LEU A 365 -14.58 -10.89 -2.14
N LYS A 366 -15.75 -10.77 -1.50
CA LYS A 366 -16.76 -11.84 -1.41
C LYS A 366 -17.98 -11.60 -2.31
N ARG A 367 -18.22 -10.36 -2.73
CA ARG A 367 -19.36 -10.03 -3.59
C ARG A 367 -19.10 -10.45 -5.03
N GLY A 368 -20.08 -11.15 -5.63
CA GLY A 368 -20.02 -11.58 -7.03
C GLY A 368 -19.11 -12.79 -7.29
N THR A 369 -18.59 -13.44 -6.25
CA THR A 369 -17.74 -14.63 -6.36
C THR A 369 -18.06 -15.63 -5.24
N MET A 370 -17.92 -16.92 -5.53
CA MET A 370 -18.03 -18.03 -4.58
C MET A 370 -16.66 -18.52 -4.11
N MET A 371 -15.57 -17.84 -4.48
CA MET A 371 -14.22 -18.28 -4.17
C MET A 371 -13.99 -18.42 -2.66
N ALA A 372 -14.39 -17.44 -1.85
CA ALA A 372 -14.18 -17.50 -0.40
C ALA A 372 -14.91 -18.67 0.30
N PRO A 373 -16.23 -18.90 0.07
CA PRO A 373 -16.90 -20.07 0.65
C PRO A 373 -16.32 -21.40 0.11
N ARG A 374 -15.92 -21.47 -1.15
CA ARG A 374 -15.25 -22.65 -1.72
C ARG A 374 -13.90 -22.91 -1.06
N GLY A 375 -13.08 -21.88 -0.86
CA GLY A 375 -11.81 -21.99 -0.13
C GLY A 375 -12.00 -22.47 1.31
N ALA A 376 -13.00 -21.93 2.02
CA ALA A 376 -13.35 -22.39 3.36
C ALA A 376 -13.80 -23.86 3.39
N GLN A 377 -14.58 -24.29 2.39
CA GLN A 377 -14.96 -25.69 2.23
C GLN A 377 -13.74 -26.60 2.01
N LEU A 378 -12.82 -26.22 1.13
CA LEU A 378 -11.59 -27.00 0.87
C LEU A 378 -10.74 -27.13 2.14
N TYR A 379 -10.57 -26.06 2.92
CA TYR A 379 -9.82 -26.13 4.17
C TYR A 379 -10.51 -26.98 5.25
N LYS A 380 -11.84 -26.91 5.34
CA LYS A 380 -12.61 -27.79 6.23
C LYS A 380 -12.38 -29.27 5.86
N LEU A 381 -12.47 -29.60 4.57
CA LEU A 381 -12.21 -30.97 4.09
C LEU A 381 -10.78 -31.41 4.36
N TYR A 382 -9.82 -30.52 4.12
CA TYR A 382 -8.41 -30.80 4.40
C TYR A 382 -8.19 -31.14 5.88
N ARG A 383 -8.85 -30.44 6.80
CA ARG A 383 -8.75 -30.73 8.23
C ARG A 383 -9.43 -32.05 8.60
N ASP A 384 -10.61 -32.30 8.04
CA ASP A 384 -11.51 -33.37 8.50
C ASP A 384 -11.17 -34.76 7.92
N TYR A 385 -10.41 -34.86 6.82
CA TYR A 385 -10.07 -36.13 6.13
C TYR A 385 -8.58 -36.27 5.87
N ASP A 386 -8.03 -37.50 5.83
CA ASP A 386 -6.58 -37.70 5.70
C ASP A 386 -6.07 -37.88 4.27
N SER A 387 -6.98 -38.12 3.32
CA SER A 387 -6.68 -38.24 1.90
C SER A 387 -7.88 -37.78 1.04
N ILE A 388 -7.70 -37.67 -0.28
CA ILE A 388 -8.83 -37.38 -1.19
C ILE A 388 -9.76 -38.59 -1.33
N GLU A 389 -9.27 -39.79 -1.05
CA GLU A 389 -9.99 -41.06 -1.08
C GLU A 389 -10.94 -41.19 0.13
N ASP A 390 -10.59 -40.58 1.27
CA ASP A 390 -11.43 -40.59 2.48
C ASP A 390 -12.62 -39.63 2.41
N ILE A 391 -12.63 -38.70 1.45
CA ILE A 391 -13.74 -37.75 1.26
C ILE A 391 -14.98 -38.51 0.78
N PRO A 392 -16.16 -38.37 1.44
CA PRO A 392 -17.38 -39.05 1.04
C PRO A 392 -17.69 -38.83 -0.44
N SER A 393 -17.98 -39.91 -1.17
CA SER A 393 -18.13 -39.91 -2.63
C SER A 393 -19.07 -38.80 -3.16
N ALA A 394 -20.19 -38.56 -2.47
CA ALA A 394 -21.12 -37.49 -2.84
C ALA A 394 -20.49 -36.09 -2.72
N THR A 395 -19.67 -35.86 -1.68
CA THR A 395 -18.95 -34.59 -1.47
C THR A 395 -17.85 -34.43 -2.52
N ARG A 396 -17.07 -35.49 -2.78
CA ARG A 396 -16.03 -35.49 -3.82
C ARG A 396 -16.60 -35.13 -5.19
N LYS A 397 -17.67 -35.81 -5.63
CA LYS A 397 -18.36 -35.52 -6.90
C LYS A 397 -18.86 -34.07 -6.98
N GLN A 398 -19.35 -33.51 -5.87
CA GLN A 398 -19.78 -32.12 -5.84
C GLN A 398 -18.60 -31.15 -6.01
N LEU A 399 -17.44 -31.41 -5.40
CA LEU A 399 -16.23 -30.60 -5.60
C LEU A 399 -15.76 -30.64 -7.05
N GLU A 400 -15.71 -31.85 -7.63
CA GLU A 400 -15.31 -32.08 -9.02
C GLU A 400 -16.25 -31.33 -9.97
N ALA A 401 -17.56 -31.36 -9.74
CA ALA A 401 -18.52 -30.64 -10.57
C ALA A 401 -18.52 -29.11 -10.39
N THR A 402 -18.36 -28.61 -9.16
CA THR A 402 -18.67 -27.19 -8.85
C THR A 402 -17.46 -26.31 -8.57
N VAL A 403 -16.35 -26.89 -8.11
CA VAL A 403 -15.12 -26.16 -7.71
C VAL A 403 -14.04 -26.40 -8.74
N PHE A 404 -13.62 -27.66 -8.89
CA PHE A 404 -12.53 -28.02 -9.80
C PHE A 404 -12.99 -28.02 -11.26
N ARG A 405 -14.26 -28.37 -11.52
CA ARG A 405 -14.83 -28.60 -12.86
C ARG A 405 -14.07 -29.67 -13.64
N MET A 406 -13.52 -30.64 -12.91
CA MET A 406 -12.82 -31.82 -13.39
C MET A 406 -12.58 -32.78 -12.21
N ASP A 407 -12.26 -34.03 -12.52
CA ASP A 407 -12.02 -35.06 -11.53
C ASP A 407 -10.76 -34.74 -10.70
N LEU A 408 -10.75 -35.08 -9.41
CA LEU A 408 -9.60 -34.77 -8.55
C LEU A 408 -8.32 -35.48 -9.01
N ASP A 409 -8.45 -36.64 -9.66
CA ASP A 409 -7.33 -37.37 -10.25
C ASP A 409 -6.74 -36.61 -11.46
N ASP A 410 -7.56 -35.88 -12.22
CA ASP A 410 -7.10 -35.00 -13.30
C ASP A 410 -6.37 -33.77 -12.76
N VAL A 411 -6.91 -33.18 -11.69
CA VAL A 411 -6.24 -32.07 -10.99
C VAL A 411 -4.88 -32.52 -10.48
N TRP A 412 -4.79 -33.74 -9.93
CA TRP A 412 -3.53 -34.32 -9.49
C TRP A 412 -2.54 -34.46 -10.65
N ARG A 413 -2.95 -35.04 -11.79
CA ARG A 413 -2.08 -35.16 -12.98
C ARG A 413 -1.54 -33.81 -13.47
N GLN A 414 -2.36 -32.76 -13.47
CA GLN A 414 -1.87 -31.41 -13.81
C GLN A 414 -0.89 -30.86 -12.78
N THR A 415 -1.12 -31.18 -11.50
CA THR A 415 -0.26 -30.75 -10.39
C THR A 415 1.09 -31.47 -10.44
N GLU A 416 1.10 -32.75 -10.83
CA GLU A 416 2.31 -33.53 -11.10
C GLU A 416 3.16 -32.86 -12.18
N GLY A 417 2.61 -32.66 -13.38
CA GLY A 417 3.34 -32.03 -14.48
C GLY A 417 3.89 -30.63 -14.15
N TYR A 418 3.18 -29.84 -13.33
CA TYR A 418 3.67 -28.54 -12.87
C TYR A 418 4.89 -28.66 -11.93
N PHE A 419 4.86 -29.60 -10.97
CA PHE A 419 5.95 -29.76 -10.01
C PHE A 419 7.12 -30.59 -10.56
N GLU A 420 6.92 -31.41 -11.59
CA GLU A 420 8.02 -32.06 -12.32
C GLU A 420 9.02 -31.04 -12.88
N GLU A 421 8.53 -29.90 -13.39
CA GLU A 421 9.40 -28.85 -13.93
C GLU A 421 9.95 -27.91 -12.85
N ILE A 422 9.15 -27.61 -11.82
CA ILE A 422 9.46 -26.53 -10.86
C ILE A 422 10.12 -27.03 -9.58
N ASP A 423 9.62 -28.10 -8.97
CA ASP A 423 10.17 -28.66 -7.74
C ASP A 423 9.75 -30.13 -7.53
N PRO A 424 10.49 -31.10 -8.10
CA PRO A 424 10.17 -32.53 -7.99
C PRO A 424 10.13 -33.06 -6.55
N ARG A 425 10.75 -32.36 -5.59
CA ARG A 425 10.74 -32.75 -4.17
C ARG A 425 9.31 -32.70 -3.58
N GLN A 426 8.43 -31.87 -4.15
CA GLN A 426 7.03 -31.80 -3.77
C GLN A 426 6.29 -33.10 -4.09
N LEU A 427 6.66 -33.75 -5.19
CA LEU A 427 6.06 -35.01 -5.64
C LEU A 427 6.49 -36.17 -4.76
N ALA A 428 7.80 -36.30 -4.48
CA ALA A 428 8.32 -37.32 -3.58
C ALA A 428 7.67 -37.26 -2.19
N LYS A 429 7.34 -36.06 -1.70
CA LYS A 429 6.59 -35.90 -0.45
C LYS A 429 5.13 -36.33 -0.59
N ALA A 430 4.46 -35.96 -1.67
CA ALA A 430 3.05 -36.32 -1.91
C ALA A 430 2.85 -37.83 -2.11
N GLU A 431 3.85 -38.56 -2.62
CA GLU A 431 3.82 -40.02 -2.74
C GLU A 431 3.75 -40.72 -1.38
N THR A 432 4.38 -40.15 -0.35
CA THR A 432 4.49 -40.74 0.99
C THR A 432 3.50 -40.14 2.00
N ASP A 433 2.85 -39.04 1.65
CA ASP A 433 1.91 -38.31 2.51
C ASP A 433 0.61 -37.97 1.73
N PRO A 434 -0.44 -38.80 1.84
CA PRO A 434 -1.73 -38.58 1.19
C PRO A 434 -2.40 -37.26 1.59
N LYS A 435 -2.16 -36.78 2.81
CA LYS A 435 -2.66 -35.49 3.30
C LYS A 435 -1.98 -34.36 2.53
N TYR A 436 -0.68 -34.50 2.29
CA TYR A 436 0.10 -33.56 1.48
C TYR A 436 -0.38 -33.53 0.03
N LYS A 437 -0.61 -34.70 -0.59
CA LYS A 437 -1.22 -34.80 -1.93
C LYS A 437 -2.55 -34.05 -2.00
N MET A 438 -3.45 -34.28 -1.04
CA MET A 438 -4.72 -33.55 -0.95
C MET A 438 -4.52 -32.04 -0.84
N ALA A 439 -3.55 -31.58 -0.03
CA ALA A 439 -3.23 -30.15 0.05
C ALA A 439 -2.78 -29.57 -1.29
N LEU A 440 -1.94 -30.27 -2.06
CA LEU A 440 -1.49 -29.82 -3.38
C LEU A 440 -2.66 -29.69 -4.36
N ILE A 441 -3.58 -30.66 -4.36
CA ILE A 441 -4.80 -30.62 -5.19
C ILE A 441 -5.67 -29.42 -4.82
N PHE A 442 -5.88 -29.14 -3.54
CA PHE A 442 -6.70 -27.99 -3.13
C PHE A 442 -6.00 -26.66 -3.42
N ARG A 443 -4.68 -26.61 -3.26
CA ARG A 443 -3.85 -25.44 -3.62
C ARG A 443 -3.87 -25.15 -5.11
N TRP A 444 -4.10 -26.13 -5.98
CA TRP A 444 -4.33 -25.89 -7.42
C TRP A 444 -5.49 -24.92 -7.62
N TYR A 445 -6.65 -25.16 -6.99
CA TYR A 445 -7.82 -24.29 -7.12
C TYR A 445 -7.53 -22.90 -6.54
N LEU A 446 -6.97 -22.82 -5.33
CA LEU A 446 -6.63 -21.55 -4.68
C LEU A 446 -5.63 -20.74 -5.54
N GLY A 447 -4.61 -21.39 -6.09
CA GLY A 447 -3.63 -20.76 -6.98
C GLY A 447 -4.26 -20.26 -8.28
N LYS A 448 -5.03 -21.11 -8.97
CA LYS A 448 -5.71 -20.76 -10.23
C LYS A 448 -6.76 -19.65 -10.04
N SER A 449 -7.47 -19.66 -8.91
CA SER A 449 -8.46 -18.63 -8.56
C SER A 449 -7.89 -17.22 -8.52
N SER A 450 -6.61 -17.06 -8.17
CA SER A 450 -5.89 -15.77 -8.22
C SER A 450 -5.43 -15.36 -9.63
N GLN A 451 -5.31 -16.32 -10.57
CA GLN A 451 -4.86 -16.09 -11.94
C GLN A 451 -6.02 -15.77 -12.89
N TRP A 452 -7.17 -16.43 -12.73
CA TRP A 452 -8.35 -16.21 -13.54
C TRP A 452 -8.81 -14.76 -13.67
N PRO A 453 -8.87 -13.94 -12.59
CA PRO A 453 -9.23 -12.52 -12.72
C PRO A 453 -8.19 -11.70 -13.49
N ILE A 454 -6.92 -12.11 -13.51
CA ILE A 454 -5.87 -11.45 -14.28
C ILE A 454 -6.04 -11.78 -15.76
N GLN A 455 -6.26 -13.06 -16.08
CA GLN A 455 -6.46 -13.56 -17.43
C GLN A 455 -7.82 -13.19 -18.04
N GLY A 456 -8.80 -12.81 -17.21
CA GLY A 456 -10.16 -12.53 -17.67
C GLY A 456 -10.92 -13.79 -18.09
N GLN A 457 -10.64 -14.93 -17.44
CA GLN A 457 -11.24 -16.23 -17.76
C GLN A 457 -12.75 -16.23 -17.53
N ALA A 458 -13.53 -16.02 -18.60
CA ALA A 458 -14.97 -15.75 -18.54
C ALA A 458 -15.80 -16.86 -17.88
N ASP A 459 -15.47 -18.14 -18.11
CA ASP A 459 -16.18 -19.27 -17.52
C ASP A 459 -15.86 -19.47 -16.02
N ARG A 460 -14.86 -18.75 -15.49
CA ARG A 460 -14.39 -18.82 -14.10
C ARG A 460 -14.70 -17.58 -13.25
N GLN A 461 -15.53 -16.66 -13.73
CA GLN A 461 -15.88 -15.42 -12.99
C GLN A 461 -16.35 -15.66 -11.55
N VAL A 462 -17.19 -16.69 -11.33
CA VAL A 462 -17.68 -17.09 -10.00
C VAL A 462 -16.59 -17.65 -9.08
N ASP A 463 -15.40 -17.89 -9.60
CA ASP A 463 -14.25 -18.43 -8.89
C ASP A 463 -13.12 -17.41 -8.73
N TYR A 464 -13.30 -16.16 -9.15
CA TYR A 464 -12.26 -15.14 -9.04
C TYR A 464 -11.88 -14.89 -7.57
N GLN A 465 -10.58 -15.04 -7.27
CA GLN A 465 -9.97 -14.58 -6.03
C GLN A 465 -9.38 -13.20 -6.27
N ILE A 466 -10.04 -12.16 -5.76
CA ILE A 466 -9.58 -10.77 -5.88
C ILE A 466 -9.16 -10.29 -4.49
N TRP A 467 -7.85 -10.09 -4.31
CA TRP A 467 -7.27 -9.59 -3.07
C TRP A 467 -7.65 -8.13 -2.85
N CYS A 468 -8.57 -7.89 -1.92
CA CYS A 468 -9.20 -6.59 -1.75
C CYS A 468 -9.54 -6.41 -0.27
N GLY A 469 -9.33 -5.20 0.25
CA GLY A 469 -9.71 -4.83 1.60
C GLY A 469 -10.79 -3.75 1.67
N PRO A 470 -11.25 -3.38 2.88
CA PRO A 470 -12.37 -2.46 3.07
C PRO A 470 -12.10 -1.06 2.52
N ALA A 471 -10.83 -0.71 2.27
CA ALA A 471 -10.42 0.50 1.58
C ALA A 471 -11.09 0.67 0.20
N MET A 472 -11.34 -0.41 -0.56
CA MET A 472 -12.05 -0.32 -1.84
C MET A 472 -13.51 0.11 -1.64
N GLY A 473 -14.19 -0.50 -0.66
CA GLY A 473 -15.57 -0.14 -0.34
C GLY A 473 -15.71 1.31 0.11
N ALA A 474 -14.82 1.74 1.01
CA ALA A 474 -14.79 3.12 1.47
C ALA A 474 -14.48 4.11 0.32
N PHE A 475 -13.60 3.73 -0.60
CA PHE A 475 -13.34 4.51 -1.81
C PHE A 475 -14.58 4.61 -2.70
N ASN A 476 -15.25 3.49 -2.98
CA ASN A 476 -16.47 3.46 -3.79
C ASN A 476 -17.58 4.34 -3.19
N ASP A 477 -17.79 4.26 -1.88
CA ASP A 477 -18.76 5.10 -1.17
C ASP A 477 -18.39 6.59 -1.26
N TRP A 478 -17.09 6.92 -1.19
CA TRP A 478 -16.60 8.29 -1.30
C TRP A 478 -16.75 8.88 -2.71
N VAL A 479 -16.53 8.07 -3.76
CA VAL A 479 -16.62 8.54 -5.15
C VAL A 479 -18.03 8.45 -5.75
N ALA A 480 -19.00 7.88 -5.03
CA ALA A 480 -20.37 7.75 -5.49
C ALA A 480 -20.97 9.11 -5.88
N GLY A 481 -21.64 9.17 -7.04
CA GLY A 481 -22.19 10.38 -7.64
C GLY A 481 -21.16 11.30 -8.29
N SER A 482 -19.88 10.94 -8.31
CA SER A 482 -18.80 11.71 -8.94
C SER A 482 -18.33 11.09 -10.26
N PHE A 483 -17.45 11.79 -10.99
CA PHE A 483 -16.87 11.26 -12.22
C PHE A 483 -16.03 9.98 -11.99
N LEU A 484 -15.47 9.76 -10.79
CA LEU A 484 -14.71 8.57 -10.43
C LEU A 484 -15.57 7.34 -10.08
N GLU A 485 -16.91 7.49 -10.04
CA GLU A 485 -17.81 6.35 -9.82
C GLU A 485 -17.62 5.29 -10.92
N ALA A 486 -17.61 5.73 -12.18
CA ALA A 486 -17.37 4.89 -13.34
C ALA A 486 -15.92 4.39 -13.38
N ILE A 487 -15.73 3.08 -13.53
CA ILE A 487 -14.40 2.43 -13.54
C ILE A 487 -13.51 2.97 -14.67
N GLU A 488 -14.12 3.29 -15.80
CA GLU A 488 -13.45 3.78 -17.00
C GLU A 488 -12.79 5.15 -16.77
N ASN A 489 -13.29 5.91 -15.78
CA ASN A 489 -12.74 7.20 -15.39
C ASN A 489 -11.71 7.10 -14.25
N ARG A 490 -11.50 5.91 -13.67
CA ARG A 490 -10.54 5.68 -12.59
C ARG A 490 -9.13 5.53 -13.16
N SER A 491 -8.57 6.60 -13.68
CA SER A 491 -7.14 6.63 -13.95
C SER A 491 -6.35 6.82 -12.65
N VAL A 492 -5.23 6.10 -12.51
CA VAL A 492 -4.47 6.08 -11.26
C VAL A 492 -4.00 7.47 -10.81
N ASP A 493 -3.76 8.37 -11.76
CA ASP A 493 -3.44 9.76 -11.50
C ASP A 493 -4.59 10.55 -10.89
N GLN A 494 -5.79 10.50 -11.47
CA GLN A 494 -6.96 11.18 -10.93
C GLN A 494 -7.32 10.64 -9.55
N VAL A 495 -7.24 9.33 -9.36
CA VAL A 495 -7.45 8.68 -8.06
C VAL A 495 -6.47 9.21 -7.03
N ALA A 496 -5.16 9.17 -7.32
CA ALA A 496 -4.14 9.56 -6.36
C ALA A 496 -4.14 11.06 -6.05
N LEU A 497 -4.32 11.91 -7.07
CA LEU A 497 -4.42 13.37 -6.90
C LEU A 497 -5.65 13.75 -6.07
N ASN A 498 -6.82 13.17 -6.33
CA ASN A 498 -8.03 13.47 -5.55
C ASN A 498 -7.92 13.00 -4.10
N LEU A 499 -7.28 11.84 -3.86
CA LEU A 499 -7.00 11.36 -2.52
C LEU A 499 -6.10 12.35 -1.74
N MET A 500 -5.04 12.85 -2.37
CA MET A 500 -4.11 13.80 -1.76
C MET A 500 -4.73 15.20 -1.59
N GLU A 501 -5.43 15.73 -2.59
CA GLU A 501 -6.16 17.01 -2.49
C GLU A 501 -7.22 16.97 -1.39
N GLY A 502 -8.02 15.93 -1.37
CA GLY A 502 -9.01 15.75 -0.33
C GLY A 502 -8.35 15.67 1.05
N ALA A 503 -7.24 14.95 1.19
CA ALA A 503 -6.54 14.85 2.47
C ALA A 503 -6.05 16.22 2.97
N ALA A 504 -5.56 17.08 2.07
CA ALA A 504 -5.16 18.45 2.41
C ALA A 504 -6.35 19.31 2.84
N ALA A 505 -7.50 19.17 2.17
CA ALA A 505 -8.75 19.82 2.55
C ALA A 505 -9.26 19.35 3.93
N VAL A 506 -9.19 18.05 4.23
CA VAL A 506 -9.54 17.49 5.54
C VAL A 506 -8.59 18.03 6.61
N PHE A 507 -7.29 18.09 6.34
CA PHE A 507 -6.30 18.62 7.28
C PHE A 507 -6.55 20.09 7.60
N ARG A 508 -6.82 20.92 6.57
CA ARG A 508 -7.23 22.32 6.77
C ARG A 508 -8.48 22.43 7.62
N SER A 509 -9.48 21.59 7.35
CA SER A 509 -10.74 21.56 8.10
C SER A 509 -10.51 21.27 9.59
N GLN A 510 -9.60 20.33 9.88
CA GLN A 510 -9.18 20.02 11.26
C GLN A 510 -8.46 21.20 11.93
N GLN A 511 -7.58 21.90 11.22
CA GLN A 511 -6.93 23.11 11.75
C GLN A 511 -7.96 24.17 12.13
N LEU A 512 -8.88 24.52 11.22
CA LEU A 512 -9.93 25.49 11.50
C LEU A 512 -10.78 25.08 12.71
N ARG A 513 -11.20 23.80 12.79
CA ARG A 513 -11.92 23.26 13.94
C ARG A 513 -11.13 23.41 15.24
N SER A 514 -9.80 23.22 15.21
CA SER A 514 -8.95 23.34 16.41
C SER A 514 -8.85 24.78 16.94
N PHE A 515 -9.12 25.79 16.11
CA PHE A 515 -9.25 27.18 16.53
C PHE A 515 -10.70 27.59 16.88
N GLY A 516 -11.63 26.63 16.97
CA GLY A 516 -13.03 26.89 17.35
C GLY A 516 -13.92 27.42 16.22
N TYR A 517 -13.46 27.39 14.96
CA TYR A 517 -14.30 27.73 13.81
C TYR A 517 -15.42 26.70 13.64
N ASP A 518 -16.67 27.17 13.48
CA ASP A 518 -17.85 26.32 13.29
C ASP A 518 -17.91 25.76 11.86
N ILE A 519 -17.06 24.77 11.61
CA ILE A 519 -16.92 24.15 10.29
C ILE A 519 -18.04 23.15 9.99
N ALA A 520 -18.70 23.34 8.84
CA ALA A 520 -19.70 22.40 8.37
C ALA A 520 -19.14 20.98 8.19
N ASN A 521 -19.90 19.96 8.62
CA ASN A 521 -19.47 18.55 8.54
C ASN A 521 -19.10 18.09 7.12
N ARG A 522 -19.71 18.68 6.08
CA ARG A 522 -19.38 18.39 4.67
C ARG A 522 -17.93 18.72 4.29
N ALA A 523 -17.26 19.63 5.00
CA ALA A 523 -15.85 19.96 4.73
C ALA A 523 -14.90 18.79 5.03
N PHE A 524 -15.36 17.81 5.82
CA PHE A 524 -14.63 16.58 6.08
C PHE A 524 -14.93 15.47 5.06
N LEU A 525 -15.76 15.73 4.04
CA LEU A 525 -16.08 14.78 2.98
C LEU A 525 -15.88 15.46 1.61
N PRO A 526 -14.64 15.82 1.25
CA PRO A 526 -14.37 16.51 0.00
C PRO A 526 -14.75 15.63 -1.20
N THR A 527 -15.47 16.18 -2.17
CA THR A 527 -15.91 15.45 -3.37
C THR A 527 -14.79 15.43 -4.43
N PRO A 528 -14.61 14.33 -5.18
CA PRO A 528 -13.66 14.28 -6.29
C PRO A 528 -13.91 15.37 -7.35
N GLN A 529 -12.82 15.89 -7.90
CA GLN A 529 -12.79 16.85 -9.00
C GLN A 529 -11.83 16.38 -10.09
N VAL A 530 -12.03 16.83 -11.33
CA VAL A 530 -11.06 16.57 -12.40
C VAL A 530 -9.85 17.46 -12.16
N LEU A 531 -8.69 16.88 -11.90
CA LEU A 531 -7.48 17.59 -11.54
C LEU A 531 -6.46 17.60 -12.68
N GLY A 532 -5.82 18.74 -12.91
CA GLY A 532 -4.66 18.84 -13.81
C GLY A 532 -3.40 18.26 -13.15
N ILE A 533 -2.44 17.83 -13.98
CA ILE A 533 -1.11 17.37 -13.55
C ILE A 533 -0.17 18.55 -13.32
#